data_AF-A0A483RJX8-F1
#
_entry.id   AF-A0A483RJX8-F1
#
_cell.length_a   1.000
_cell.length_b   1.000
_cell.length_c   1.000
_cell.angle_alpha   90.00
_cell.angle_beta   90.00
_cell.angle_gamma   90.00
#
_symmetry.space_group_name_H-M   'P 1'
#
loop_
_entity.id
_entity.type
_entity.pdbx_description
1 polymer ?
#
loop_
_entity_poly.entity_id
_entity_poly.type
_entity_poly.pdbx_seq_one_letter_code
_entity_poly.pdbx_strand_id
1 'polypeptide(L)' 'MKTTKTIRCQCANALRALSMDAVQKAKSGHPGAPMGMADIAEVLWRD' A
#
# COMPACT_ATOMS: atom_id res chain seq x y z
N MET A 1 -15.53 15.05 14.60
CA MET A 1 -16.44 14.29 13.71
C MET A 1 -16.43 15.02 12.38
N LYS A 2 -15.75 14.56 11.32
CA LYS A 2 -15.91 13.31 10.56
C LYS A 2 -14.57 12.97 9.91
N THR A 3 -14.01 11.80 10.15
CA THR A 3 -12.95 11.26 9.28
C THR A 3 -13.41 9.91 8.79
N THR A 4 -14.37 9.93 7.87
CA THR A 4 -14.65 8.79 7.02
C THR A 4 -13.41 8.61 6.13
N LYS A 5 -12.36 7.98 6.68
CA LYS A 5 -11.18 7.60 5.90
C LYS A 5 -11.68 6.56 4.91
N THR A 6 -11.80 6.95 3.64
CA THR A 6 -12.32 6.11 2.55
C THR A 6 -11.62 4.76 2.55
N ILE A 7 -12.35 3.65 2.36
CA ILE A 7 -11.79 2.28 2.35
C ILE A 7 -10.57 2.18 1.41
N ARG A 8 -10.59 2.93 0.31
CA ARG A 8 -9.48 3.01 -0.67
C ARG A 8 -8.15 3.44 -0.04
N CYS A 9 -8.17 4.47 0.81
CA CYS A 9 -6.98 4.93 1.53
C CYS A 9 -6.47 3.89 2.56
N GLN A 10 -7.36 3.05 3.09
CA GLN A 10 -6.97 1.97 4.01
C GLN A 10 -6.32 0.81 3.25
N CYS A 11 -6.89 0.41 2.10
CA CYS A 11 -6.32 -0.61 1.23
C CYS A 11 -4.95 -0.21 0.69
N ALA A 12 -4.78 1.02 0.21
CA ALA A 12 -3.48 1.52 -0.24
C ALA A 12 -2.45 1.50 0.91
N ASN A 13 -2.84 1.92 2.12
CA ASN A 13 -1.94 1.85 3.28
C ASN A 13 -1.59 0.42 3.70
N ALA A 14 -2.52 -0.53 3.57
CA ALA A 14 -2.25 -1.94 3.82
C ALA A 14 -1.23 -2.50 2.81
N LEU A 15 -1.35 -2.13 1.53
CA LEU A 15 -0.39 -2.53 0.49
C LEU A 15 1.02 -1.98 0.78
N ARG A 16 1.11 -0.72 1.25
CA ARG A 16 2.39 -0.12 1.69
C ARG A 16 3.01 -0.89 2.84
N ALA A 17 2.22 -1.19 3.88
CA ALA A 17 2.70 -1.90 5.06
C ALA A 17 3.17 -3.33 4.73
N LEU A 18 2.39 -4.07 3.93
CA LEU A 18 2.75 -5.41 3.48
C LEU A 18 4.02 -5.43 2.63
N SER A 19 4.16 -4.45 1.73
CA SER A 19 5.36 -4.35 0.88
C SER A 19 6.61 -4.03 1.69
N MET A 20 6.49 -3.16 2.70
CA MET A 20 7.59 -2.86 3.62
C MET A 20 7.98 -4.09 4.45
N ASP A 21 7.01 -4.77 5.06
CA ASP A 21 7.25 -5.97 5.87
C ASP A 21 7.88 -7.10 5.05
N ALA A 22 7.37 -7.34 3.84
CA ALA A 22 7.92 -8.35 2.92
C ALA A 22 9.39 -8.07 2.57
N VAL A 23 9.74 -6.82 2.25
CA VAL A 23 11.13 -6.43 1.94
C VAL A 23 12.03 -6.54 3.18
N GLN A 24 11.55 -6.11 4.35
CA GLN A 24 12.29 -6.24 5.60
C GLN A 24 12.56 -7.71 5.95
N LYS A 25 11.54 -8.57 5.84
CA LYS A 25 11.65 -10.01 6.10
C LYS A 25 12.60 -10.70 5.11
N ALA A 26 12.57 -10.30 3.84
CA ALA A 26 13.48 -10.82 2.81
C ALA A 26 14.91 -10.27 2.92
N LYS A 27 15.16 -9.24 3.75
CA LYS A 27 16.42 -8.47 3.84
C LYS A 27 16.95 -7.97 2.49
N SER A 28 16.07 -7.85 1.51
CA SER A 28 16.41 -7.59 0.11
C SER A 28 15.18 -7.05 -0.64
N GLY A 29 15.39 -6.05 -1.49
CA GLY A 29 14.32 -5.42 -2.29
C GLY A 29 14.27 -3.89 -2.18
N HIS A 30 13.39 -3.27 -2.97
CA HIS A 30 13.20 -1.82 -3.02
C HIS A 30 11.75 -1.44 -2.66
N PRO A 31 11.47 -0.99 -1.41
CA PRO A 31 10.11 -0.69 -0.97
C PRO A 31 9.56 0.62 -1.54
N GLY A 32 10.39 1.41 -2.24
CA GLY A 32 10.02 2.73 -2.79
C GLY A 32 8.93 2.67 -3.87
N ALA A 33 9.02 1.73 -4.81
CA ALA A 33 8.03 1.62 -5.89
C ALA A 33 6.63 1.19 -5.39
N PRO A 34 6.49 0.18 -4.50
CA PRO A 34 5.21 -0.15 -3.89
C PRO A 34 4.62 0.97 -3.03
N MET A 35 5.45 1.80 -2.38
CA MET A 35 4.97 2.92 -1.58
C MET A 35 4.38 4.07 -2.40
N GLY A 36 5.04 4.41 -3.51
CA GLY A 36 4.61 5.48 -4.41
C GLY A 36 3.42 5.10 -5.30
N MET A 37 3.29 3.82 -5.66
CA MET A 37 2.26 3.36 -6.59
C MET A 37 1.02 2.74 -5.92
N ALA A 38 0.97 2.68 -4.58
CA ALA A 38 -0.12 1.99 -3.87
C ALA A 38 -1.53 2.52 -4.18
N ASP A 39 -1.69 3.81 -4.45
CA ASP A 39 -3.00 4.38 -4.80
C ASP A 39 -3.43 4.02 -6.24
N ILE A 40 -2.47 3.83 -7.14
CA ILE A 40 -2.71 3.38 -8.52
C ILE A 40 -3.03 1.88 -8.54
N ALA A 41 -2.29 1.09 -7.76
CA ALA A 41 -2.53 -0.35 -7.63
C ALA A 41 -3.93 -0.65 -7.06
N GLU A 42 -4.43 0.18 -6.15
CA GLU A 42 -5.80 0.04 -5.61
C GLU A 42 -6.88 0.29 -6.66
N VAL A 43 -6.67 1.21 -7.60
CA VAL A 43 -7.62 1.47 -8.68
C VAL A 43 -7.54 0.40 -9.76
N LEU A 44 -6.35 -0.07 -10.13
CA LEU A 44 -6.17 -1.02 -11.23
C LEU A 44 -6.62 -2.45 -10.89
N TRP A 45 -6.48 -2.87 -9.62
CA TRP A 45 -6.70 -4.27 -9.22
C TRP A 45 -8.08 -4.52 -8.58
N ARG A 46 -8.78 -3.46 -8.16
CA ARG A 46 -10.01 -3.59 -7.36
C ARG A 46 -11.31 -3.47 -8.18
N ASP A 47 -11.22 -3.24 -9.49
CA ASP A 47 -12.36 -3.38 -10.41
C ASP A 47 -12.70 -4.85 -10.68
#